data_AF-W7MEG8-F1
#
_entry.id   AF-W7MEG8-F1
#
_cell.length_a   1.000
_cell.length_b   1.000
_cell.length_c   1.000
_cell.angle_alpha   90.00
_cell.angle_beta   90.00
_cell.angle_gamma   90.00
#
_symmetry.space_group_name_H-M   'P 1'
#
loop_
_entity.id
_entity.type
_entity.pdbx_description
1 polymer ?
#
loop_
_entity_poly.entity_id
_entity_poly.type
_entity_poly.pdbx_seq_one_letter_code
_entity_poly.pdbx_strand_id
1 'polypeptide(L)'
;MNPTSNQPPSAAGVHPFDTFARRTHLQAHLEYHRFWDEAHWVELTTAAEEAVCKALDRKGYRSVSLLFFDHSVDELVWEEYIARMKVEDRNEHCWPWGLLPDAKNMAGGICRVYKNWRQERGLLVDGPDAQKPTIDKPTASRQTPDEVDTMVHVKTEFASDAGLPTTLPSARQSTAEPPINERPGHFIKQETGIAAEQERRINALQTEVDALEMQLADKQREIDLLRTARSSPN
;
A
#
# COMPACT_ATOMS: atom_id res chain seq x y z
N MET A 1 -28.65 17.58 -6.04
CA MET A 1 -28.08 16.25 -5.74
C MET A 1 -29.25 15.28 -5.63
N ASN A 2 -29.34 14.30 -6.53
CA ASN A 2 -30.47 13.35 -6.51
C ASN A 2 -30.34 12.42 -5.30
N PRO A 3 -31.45 12.12 -4.60
CA PRO A 3 -31.44 11.21 -3.46
C PRO A 3 -31.01 9.82 -3.94
N THR A 4 -30.00 9.30 -3.27
CA THR A 4 -29.42 7.98 -3.49
C THR A 4 -30.48 6.90 -3.39
N SER A 5 -30.58 6.07 -4.42
CA SER A 5 -31.23 4.77 -4.30
C SER A 5 -30.64 4.06 -3.07
N ASN A 6 -31.49 3.47 -2.21
CA ASN A 6 -31.03 2.66 -1.08
C ASN A 6 -30.35 1.34 -1.52
N GLN A 7 -30.20 1.12 -2.82
CA GLN A 7 -29.54 -0.06 -3.37
C GLN A 7 -28.01 0.13 -3.42
N PRO A 8 -27.23 -0.90 -3.06
CA PRO A 8 -25.79 -0.87 -3.22
C PRO A 8 -25.44 -0.70 -4.70
N PRO A 9 -24.34 0.02 -5.02
CA PRO A 9 -23.88 0.13 -6.39
C PRO A 9 -23.52 -1.25 -6.91
N SER A 10 -24.06 -1.62 -8.07
CA SER A 10 -23.74 -2.89 -8.72
C SER A 10 -22.44 -2.78 -9.50
N ALA A 11 -21.58 -3.79 -9.37
CA ALA A 11 -20.40 -3.94 -10.24
C ALA A 11 -20.77 -4.48 -11.64
N ALA A 12 -22.02 -4.94 -11.82
CA ALA A 12 -22.49 -5.46 -13.10
C ALA A 12 -22.43 -4.36 -14.18
N GLY A 13 -21.64 -4.61 -15.23
CA GLY A 13 -21.43 -3.66 -16.32
C GLY A 13 -20.24 -2.70 -16.13
N VAL A 14 -19.56 -2.73 -14.98
CA VAL A 14 -18.28 -2.03 -14.82
C VAL A 14 -17.19 -2.86 -15.47
N HIS A 15 -16.53 -2.30 -16.49
CA HIS A 15 -15.42 -2.98 -17.14
C HIS A 15 -14.18 -2.98 -16.21
N PRO A 16 -13.65 -4.14 -15.78
CA PRO A 16 -12.57 -4.20 -14.79
C PRO A 16 -11.30 -3.49 -15.22
N PHE A 17 -11.03 -3.44 -16.52
CA PHE A 17 -9.83 -2.84 -17.06
C PHE A 17 -9.99 -1.37 -17.44
N ASP A 18 -11.16 -0.79 -17.20
CA ASP A 18 -11.33 0.66 -17.27
C ASP A 18 -11.03 1.26 -15.88
N THR A 19 -9.85 1.86 -15.73
CA THR A 19 -9.42 2.46 -14.46
C THR A 19 -10.40 3.50 -13.93
N PHE A 20 -10.99 4.31 -14.80
CA PHE A 20 -11.93 5.34 -14.37
C PHE A 20 -13.24 4.73 -13.89
N ALA A 21 -13.82 3.80 -14.66
CA ALA A 21 -15.05 3.11 -14.27
C ALA A 21 -14.86 2.31 -12.98
N ARG A 22 -13.71 1.65 -12.83
CA ARG A 22 -13.33 0.90 -11.64
C ARG A 22 -13.28 1.79 -10.41
N ARG A 23 -12.49 2.88 -10.43
CA ARG A 23 -12.38 3.81 -9.29
C ARG A 23 -13.70 4.49 -8.95
N THR A 24 -14.49 4.84 -9.96
CA THR A 24 -15.85 5.39 -9.74
C THR A 24 -16.73 4.41 -8.98
N HIS A 25 -16.68 3.11 -9.31
CA HIS A 25 -17.42 2.08 -8.59
C HIS A 25 -16.91 1.92 -7.15
N LEU A 26 -15.59 1.85 -6.95
CA LEU A 26 -15.00 1.73 -5.61
C LEU A 26 -15.43 2.90 -4.71
N GLN A 27 -15.32 4.13 -5.22
CA GLN A 27 -15.79 5.33 -4.52
C GLN A 27 -17.28 5.21 -4.17
N ALA A 28 -18.14 4.92 -5.14
CA ALA A 28 -19.58 4.81 -4.91
C ALA A 28 -19.92 3.73 -3.87
N HIS A 29 -19.20 2.61 -3.87
CA HIS A 29 -19.37 1.53 -2.90
C HIS A 29 -18.99 1.99 -1.49
N LEU A 30 -17.82 2.62 -1.34
CA LEU A 30 -17.35 3.15 -0.06
C LEU A 30 -18.26 4.27 0.46
N GLU A 31 -18.79 5.13 -0.42
CA GLU A 31 -19.76 6.16 -0.08
C GLU A 31 -21.09 5.56 0.41
N TYR A 32 -21.58 4.51 -0.25
CA TYR A 32 -22.80 3.79 0.14
C TYR A 32 -22.68 3.24 1.57
N HIS A 33 -21.54 2.65 1.92
CA HIS A 33 -21.26 2.13 3.26
C HIS A 33 -20.77 3.19 4.26
N ARG A 34 -20.69 4.48 3.86
CA ARG A 34 -20.23 5.61 4.70
C ARG A 34 -18.78 5.48 5.21
N PHE A 35 -17.93 4.80 4.44
CA PHE A 35 -16.49 4.67 4.71
C PHE A 35 -15.61 5.51 3.81
N TRP A 36 -16.17 6.19 2.79
CA TRP A 36 -15.37 7.03 1.91
C TRP A 36 -14.73 8.20 2.66
N ASP A 37 -13.41 8.26 2.59
CA ASP A 37 -12.58 9.36 3.04
C ASP A 37 -11.51 9.62 1.96
N GLU A 38 -11.63 10.76 1.28
CA GLU A 38 -10.73 11.16 0.19
C GLU A 38 -9.27 11.24 0.66
N ALA A 39 -9.03 11.81 1.85
CA ALA A 39 -7.67 11.99 2.35
C ALA A 39 -7.03 10.62 2.64
N HIS A 40 -7.81 9.72 3.25
CA HIS A 40 -7.35 8.37 3.53
C HIS A 40 -7.19 7.52 2.25
N TRP A 41 -8.06 7.70 1.25
CA TRP A 41 -7.92 7.06 -0.05
C TRP A 41 -6.60 7.44 -0.73
N VAL A 42 -6.24 8.73 -0.73
CA VAL A 42 -4.97 9.23 -1.29
C VAL A 42 -3.77 8.65 -0.53
N GLU A 43 -3.84 8.60 0.80
CA GLU A 43 -2.81 7.99 1.65
C GLU A 43 -2.60 6.50 1.33
N LEU A 44 -3.69 5.72 1.31
CA LEU A 44 -3.65 4.29 0.99
C LEU A 44 -3.17 4.03 -0.44
N THR A 45 -3.61 4.84 -1.40
CA THR A 45 -3.14 4.74 -2.80
C THR A 45 -1.63 4.93 -2.87
N THR A 46 -1.10 5.94 -2.19
CA THR A 46 0.35 6.21 -2.13
C THR A 46 1.11 5.03 -1.50
N ALA A 47 0.61 4.47 -0.40
CA ALA A 47 1.22 3.31 0.25
C ALA A 47 1.15 2.04 -0.63
N ALA A 48 0.03 1.83 -1.30
CA ALA A 48 -0.17 0.72 -2.23
C ALA A 48 0.75 0.83 -3.45
N GLU A 49 0.94 2.02 -4.02
CA GLU A 49 1.90 2.23 -5.11
C GLU A 49 3.32 1.80 -4.72
N GLU A 50 3.81 2.21 -3.54
CA GLU A 50 5.12 1.81 -3.03
C GLU A 50 5.18 0.29 -2.81
N ALA A 51 4.12 -0.32 -2.27
CA ALA A 51 4.05 -1.77 -2.05
C ALA A 51 4.08 -2.57 -3.36
N VAL A 52 3.31 -2.14 -4.38
CA VAL A 52 3.32 -2.73 -5.71
C VAL A 52 4.69 -2.59 -6.36
N CYS A 53 5.32 -1.42 -6.26
CA CYS A 53 6.68 -1.20 -6.80
C CYS A 53 7.68 -2.18 -6.19
N LYS A 54 7.69 -2.34 -4.86
CA LYS A 54 8.54 -3.32 -4.17
C LYS A 54 8.25 -4.75 -4.62
N ALA A 55 6.98 -5.12 -4.75
CA ALA A 55 6.59 -6.46 -5.18
C ALA A 55 7.03 -6.76 -6.63
N LEU A 56 6.92 -5.78 -7.52
CA LEU A 56 7.36 -5.88 -8.91
C LEU A 56 8.88 -6.02 -9.02
N ASP A 57 9.64 -5.26 -8.23
CA ASP A 57 11.09 -5.34 -8.19
C ASP A 57 11.57 -6.70 -7.68
N ARG A 58 10.98 -7.21 -6.59
CA ARG A 58 11.28 -8.58 -6.09
C ARG A 58 11.01 -9.66 -7.13
N LYS A 59 10.01 -9.45 -7.99
CA LYS A 59 9.69 -10.35 -9.11
C LYS A 59 10.58 -10.15 -10.35
N GLY A 60 11.48 -9.17 -10.33
CA GLY A 60 12.44 -8.88 -11.40
C GLY A 60 11.87 -8.07 -12.57
N TYR A 61 10.71 -7.44 -12.45
CA TYR A 61 10.15 -6.65 -13.55
C TYR A 61 10.94 -5.35 -13.74
N ARG A 62 11.42 -5.06 -14.95
CA ARG A 62 12.00 -3.74 -15.28
C ARG A 62 10.96 -2.72 -15.74
N SER A 63 9.88 -3.22 -16.35
CA SER A 63 8.73 -2.44 -16.78
C SER A 63 7.47 -3.28 -16.62
N VAL A 64 6.33 -2.61 -16.47
CA VAL A 64 5.01 -3.23 -16.37
C VAL A 64 3.96 -2.41 -17.11
N SER A 65 2.89 -3.07 -17.54
CA SER A 65 1.71 -2.42 -18.09
C SER A 65 1.14 -1.40 -17.11
N LEU A 66 0.78 -0.21 -17.61
CA LEU A 66 0.05 0.79 -16.83
C LEU A 66 -1.23 0.21 -16.24
N LEU A 67 -2.00 -0.50 -17.07
CA LEU A 67 -3.27 -1.11 -16.67
C LEU A 67 -3.08 -2.13 -15.54
N PHE A 68 -2.03 -2.95 -15.63
CA PHE A 68 -1.71 -3.91 -14.57
C PHE A 68 -1.37 -3.23 -13.26
N PHE A 69 -0.57 -2.17 -13.34
CA PHE A 69 -0.16 -1.40 -12.17
C PHE A 69 -1.36 -0.74 -11.48
N ASP A 70 -2.17 0.01 -12.23
CA ASP A 70 -3.37 0.69 -11.70
C ASP A 70 -4.35 -0.32 -11.07
N HIS A 71 -4.57 -1.46 -11.72
CA HIS A 71 -5.44 -2.51 -11.19
C HIS A 71 -4.88 -3.07 -9.87
N SER A 72 -3.58 -3.36 -9.81
CA SER A 72 -2.95 -3.92 -8.60
C SER A 72 -2.99 -2.93 -7.43
N VAL A 73 -2.83 -1.64 -7.70
CA VAL A 73 -2.95 -0.58 -6.70
C VAL A 73 -4.39 -0.51 -6.18
N ASP A 74 -5.37 -0.43 -7.08
CA ASP A 74 -6.78 -0.34 -6.69
C ASP A 74 -7.26 -1.57 -5.92
N GLU A 75 -6.78 -2.77 -6.29
CA GLU A 75 -7.06 -4.03 -5.58
C GLU A 75 -6.49 -4.02 -4.16
N LEU A 76 -5.24 -3.59 -3.97
CA LEU A 76 -4.66 -3.46 -2.63
C LEU A 76 -5.37 -2.41 -1.78
N VAL A 77 -5.69 -1.25 -2.34
CA VAL A 77 -6.44 -0.21 -1.62
C VAL A 77 -7.81 -0.72 -1.20
N TRP A 78 -8.49 -1.48 -2.06
CA TRP A 78 -9.75 -2.12 -1.73
C TRP A 78 -9.61 -3.11 -0.57
N GLU A 79 -8.64 -4.00 -0.62
CA GLU A 79 -8.40 -4.97 0.46
C GLU A 79 -8.17 -4.29 1.82
N GLU A 80 -7.40 -3.20 1.86
CA GLU A 80 -7.18 -2.40 3.07
C GLU A 80 -8.47 -1.77 3.60
N TYR A 81 -9.29 -1.20 2.72
CA TYR A 81 -10.59 -0.65 3.10
C TYR A 81 -11.52 -1.72 3.69
N ILE A 82 -11.64 -2.88 3.03
CA ILE A 82 -12.51 -3.97 3.50
C ILE A 82 -12.00 -4.54 4.83
N ALA A 83 -10.68 -4.67 5.01
CA ALA A 83 -10.09 -5.09 6.28
C ALA A 83 -10.47 -4.13 7.43
N ARG A 84 -10.51 -2.82 7.16
CA ARG A 84 -10.89 -1.79 8.16
C ARG A 84 -12.37 -1.83 8.51
N MET A 85 -13.25 -2.13 7.55
CA MET A 85 -14.70 -2.20 7.79
C MET A 85 -15.12 -3.35 8.72
N LYS A 86 -14.23 -4.34 8.95
CA LYS A 86 -14.52 -5.53 9.76
C LYS A 86 -15.81 -6.24 9.32
N VAL A 87 -16.07 -6.27 8.01
CA VAL A 87 -17.31 -6.87 7.51
C VAL A 87 -17.30 -8.37 7.78
N GLU A 88 -18.42 -8.86 8.32
CA GLU A 88 -18.61 -10.26 8.67
C GLU A 88 -18.63 -11.17 7.43
N ASP A 89 -19.23 -10.70 6.32
CA ASP A 89 -19.25 -11.43 5.06
C ASP A 89 -18.17 -10.92 4.08
N ARG A 90 -17.07 -11.65 4.01
CA ARG A 90 -15.99 -11.38 3.05
C ARG A 90 -16.41 -11.60 1.59
N ASN A 91 -17.45 -12.40 1.34
CA ASN A 91 -17.89 -12.68 -0.03
C ASN A 91 -18.67 -11.50 -0.62
N GLU A 92 -19.39 -10.74 0.20
CA GLU A 92 -20.08 -9.52 -0.23
C GLU A 92 -19.11 -8.40 -0.64
N HIS A 93 -17.89 -8.43 -0.09
CA HIS A 93 -16.86 -7.43 -0.31
C HIS A 93 -15.62 -7.98 -1.04
N CYS A 94 -15.78 -9.12 -1.73
CA CYS A 94 -14.69 -9.63 -2.56
C CYS A 94 -14.39 -8.64 -3.69
N TRP A 95 -13.13 -8.65 -4.16
CA TRP A 95 -12.75 -7.88 -5.34
C TRP A 95 -13.69 -8.23 -6.49
N PRO A 96 -14.56 -7.30 -6.95
CA PRO A 96 -15.79 -7.69 -7.62
C PRO A 96 -15.58 -8.23 -9.03
N TRP A 97 -14.36 -8.12 -9.55
CA TRP A 97 -14.04 -8.54 -10.90
C TRP A 97 -13.27 -9.84 -11.00
N GLY A 98 -12.50 -10.24 -9.97
CA GLY A 98 -11.70 -11.48 -9.97
C GLY A 98 -10.78 -11.69 -11.20
N LEU A 99 -10.52 -10.62 -11.97
CA LEU A 99 -9.82 -10.65 -13.24
C LEU A 99 -8.52 -9.87 -13.09
N LEU A 100 -7.40 -10.51 -13.42
CA LEU A 100 -6.10 -9.87 -13.36
C LEU A 100 -5.65 -9.48 -14.78
N PRO A 101 -5.41 -8.19 -15.09
CA PRO A 101 -4.78 -7.82 -16.36
C PRO A 101 -3.41 -8.50 -16.51
N ASP A 102 -2.96 -8.70 -17.74
CA ASP A 102 -1.60 -9.23 -17.97
C ASP A 102 -0.56 -8.12 -17.71
N ALA A 103 0.32 -8.35 -16.74
CA ALA A 103 1.47 -7.49 -16.44
C ALA A 103 2.34 -7.22 -17.68
N LYS A 104 2.32 -8.15 -18.64
CA LYS A 104 3.12 -8.07 -19.86
C LYS A 104 2.45 -7.36 -21.02
N ASN A 105 1.16 -7.07 -20.92
CA ASN A 105 0.41 -6.44 -22.00
C ASN A 105 0.61 -4.91 -22.00
N MET A 106 1.57 -4.46 -22.81
CA MET A 106 1.95 -3.05 -22.93
C MET A 106 1.03 -2.23 -23.86
N ALA A 107 -0.13 -2.76 -24.29
CA ALA A 107 -1.04 -2.02 -25.18
C ALA A 107 -1.56 -0.70 -24.56
N GLY A 108 -1.67 -0.63 -23.24
CA GLY A 108 -2.00 0.59 -22.49
C GLY A 108 -0.79 1.47 -22.13
N GLY A 109 0.40 1.13 -22.62
CA GLY A 109 1.66 1.79 -22.29
C GLY A 109 2.33 1.27 -21.02
N ILE A 110 3.55 1.77 -20.78
CA ILE A 110 4.37 1.45 -19.62
C ILE A 110 3.96 2.33 -18.43
N CYS A 111 3.86 1.73 -17.24
CA CYS A 111 3.62 2.48 -16.00
C CYS A 111 4.78 3.44 -15.71
N ARG A 112 4.50 4.75 -15.70
CA ARG A 112 5.49 5.80 -15.41
C ARG A 112 5.87 5.86 -13.92
N VAL A 113 4.92 5.59 -13.02
CA VAL A 113 5.16 5.59 -11.56
C VAL A 113 6.25 4.57 -11.22
N TYR A 114 6.06 3.31 -11.64
CA TYR A 114 7.05 2.26 -11.41
C TYR A 114 8.39 2.55 -12.12
N LYS A 115 8.34 3.10 -13.33
CA LYS A 115 9.53 3.51 -14.08
C LYS A 115 10.37 4.52 -13.28
N ASN A 116 9.74 5.59 -12.80
CA ASN A 116 10.41 6.65 -12.04
C ASN A 116 10.93 6.11 -10.71
N TRP A 117 10.12 5.31 -10.00
CA TRP A 117 10.50 4.67 -8.74
C TRP A 117 11.79 3.86 -8.87
N ARG A 118 11.94 3.11 -9.97
CA ARG A 118 13.18 2.37 -10.27
C ARG A 118 14.36 3.30 -10.55
N GLN A 119 14.15 4.35 -11.35
CA GLN A 119 15.20 5.32 -11.69
C GLN A 119 15.74 6.05 -10.46
N GLU A 120 14.86 6.49 -9.56
CA GLU A 120 15.23 7.14 -8.30
C GLU A 120 16.09 6.25 -7.39
N ARG A 121 15.96 4.93 -7.52
CA ARG A 121 16.73 3.92 -6.78
C ARG A 121 17.96 3.41 -7.55
N GLY A 122 18.31 4.02 -8.68
CA GLY A 122 19.45 3.62 -9.52
C GLY A 122 19.28 2.23 -10.14
N LEU A 123 18.05 1.74 -10.27
CA LEU A 123 17.76 0.43 -10.86
C LEU A 123 17.66 0.53 -12.38
N LEU A 124 17.96 -0.59 -13.06
CA LEU A 124 17.82 -0.67 -14.51
C LEU A 124 16.35 -0.53 -14.93
N VAL A 125 16.14 0.25 -15.98
CA VAL A 125 14.83 0.55 -16.56
C VAL A 125 14.89 0.33 -18.05
N ASP A 126 13.81 -0.22 -18.61
CA ASP A 126 13.70 -0.42 -20.05
C ASP A 126 13.67 0.93 -20.80
N GLY A 127 14.26 0.95 -22.00
CA GLY A 127 14.24 2.11 -22.88
C GLY A 127 12.81 2.54 -23.25
N PRO A 128 12.62 3.79 -23.73
CA PRO A 128 11.30 4.30 -24.09
C PRO A 128 10.56 3.47 -25.15
N ASP A 129 11.30 2.72 -25.99
CA ASP A 129 10.77 1.92 -27.09
C ASP A 129 10.49 0.45 -26.73
N ALA A 130 10.58 0.08 -25.45
CA ALA A 130 10.35 -1.30 -25.03
C ALA A 130 8.88 -1.70 -25.19
N GLN A 131 8.58 -2.48 -26.23
CA GLN A 131 7.24 -3.02 -26.47
C GLN A 131 6.96 -4.31 -25.69
N LYS A 132 7.99 -4.89 -25.06
CA LYS A 132 7.89 -6.09 -24.25
C LYS A 132 8.52 -5.84 -22.88
N PRO A 133 7.87 -6.28 -21.80
CA PRO A 133 8.44 -6.18 -20.47
C PRO A 133 9.65 -7.09 -20.37
N THR A 134 10.77 -6.50 -19.98
CA THR A 134 11.94 -7.28 -19.61
C THR A 134 11.77 -7.69 -18.15
N ILE A 135 11.81 -9.00 -17.91
CA ILE A 135 11.97 -9.55 -16.57
C ILE A 135 13.44 -9.92 -16.44
N ASP A 136 14.13 -9.27 -15.51
CA ASP A 136 15.43 -9.73 -15.08
C ASP A 136 15.29 -11.15 -14.55
N LYS A 137 16.17 -12.05 -15.01
CA LYS A 137 16.31 -13.33 -14.32
C LYS A 137 16.52 -13.00 -12.84
N PRO A 138 15.74 -13.59 -11.92
CA PRO A 138 15.96 -13.43 -10.50
C PRO A 138 17.43 -13.72 -10.24
N THR A 139 18.21 -12.65 -10.01
CA THR A 139 19.62 -12.82 -9.73
C THR A 139 19.64 -13.43 -8.36
N ALA A 140 19.99 -14.71 -8.30
CA ALA A 140 20.02 -15.46 -7.05
C ALA A 140 20.78 -14.63 -6.02
N SER A 141 20.06 -14.17 -5.00
CA SER A 141 20.62 -13.51 -3.83
C SER A 141 21.47 -12.26 -4.13
N ARG A 142 20.81 -11.11 -4.25
CA ARG A 142 21.42 -9.85 -3.77
C ARG A 142 21.24 -9.80 -2.24
N GLN A 143 21.79 -10.79 -1.54
CA GLN A 143 22.12 -10.61 -0.12
C GLN A 143 23.25 -9.59 -0.11
N THR A 144 22.94 -8.35 0.21
CA THR A 144 23.93 -7.34 0.58
C THR A 144 24.71 -7.87 1.77
N PRO A 145 26.02 -8.12 1.64
CA PRO A 145 26.89 -8.36 2.79
C PRO A 145 27.09 -7.02 3.50
N ASP A 146 26.81 -6.98 4.79
CA ASP A 146 27.30 -5.99 5.77
C ASP A 146 27.21 -4.51 5.34
N GLU A 147 26.05 -3.89 5.53
CA GLU A 147 26.01 -2.45 5.79
C GLU A 147 26.17 -2.24 7.31
N VAL A 148 27.44 -2.08 7.70
CA VAL A 148 27.86 -1.69 9.03
C VAL A 148 27.25 -0.34 9.37
N ASP A 149 26.35 -0.38 10.35
CA ASP A 149 26.07 0.63 11.37
C ASP A 149 26.89 1.94 11.22
N THR A 150 26.31 2.91 10.52
CA THR A 150 26.55 4.33 10.80
C THR A 150 25.20 5.01 10.90
N MET A 151 24.51 4.70 11.99
CA MET A 151 23.27 5.37 12.39
C MET A 151 23.58 6.82 12.81
N VAL A 152 23.65 7.72 11.82
CA VAL A 152 23.60 9.17 12.08
C VAL A 152 22.19 9.49 12.54
N HIS A 153 22.09 9.73 13.84
CA HIS A 153 20.91 10.22 14.54
C HIS A 153 20.43 11.55 13.92
N VAL A 154 19.50 11.48 12.96
CA VAL A 154 18.71 12.66 12.56
C VAL A 154 17.51 12.73 13.51
N LYS A 155 17.69 13.49 14.59
CA LYS A 155 16.57 14.06 15.35
C LYS A 155 15.86 15.05 14.44
N THR A 156 14.73 14.66 13.87
CA THR A 156 13.79 15.61 13.27
C THR A 156 12.94 16.18 14.41
N GLU A 157 13.44 17.26 15.02
CA GLU A 157 12.65 18.15 15.87
C GLU A 157 11.67 18.90 14.97
N PHE A 158 10.39 18.50 14.99
CA PHE A 158 9.29 19.33 14.52
C PHE A 158 9.07 20.47 15.52
N ALA A 159 9.84 21.55 15.34
CA ALA A 159 9.57 22.80 16.01
C ALA A 159 8.23 23.38 15.48
N SER A 160 7.24 23.42 16.36
CA SER A 160 6.16 24.39 16.27
C SER A 160 6.75 25.76 16.55
N ASP A 161 6.92 26.59 15.52
CA ASP A 161 7.19 28.01 15.69
C ASP A 161 6.06 28.84 15.08
N ALA A 162 5.48 29.65 15.95
CA ALA A 162 4.39 30.56 15.69
C ALA A 162 4.99 31.90 15.27
N GLY A 163 4.83 32.27 13.99
CA GLY A 163 5.31 33.54 13.47
C GLY A 163 4.30 34.21 12.54
N LEU A 164 3.38 34.98 13.12
CA LEU A 164 2.61 36.04 12.45
C LEU A 164 3.55 37.09 11.84
N PRO A 165 3.15 37.75 10.73
CA PRO A 165 2.73 39.12 10.92
C PRO A 165 1.46 39.53 10.16
N THR A 166 0.67 40.32 10.89
CA THR A 166 -0.41 41.22 10.51
C THR A 166 -0.09 42.09 9.28
N THR A 167 -1.01 42.18 8.30
CA THR A 167 -1.42 43.46 7.68
C THR A 167 -2.81 43.34 7.03
N LEU A 168 -3.73 44.22 7.46
CA LEU A 168 -5.09 44.47 6.92
C LEU A 168 -5.05 45.32 5.63
N PRO A 169 -6.08 45.26 4.76
CA PRO A 169 -7.22 46.20 4.86
C PRO A 169 -8.57 45.49 4.62
N SER A 170 -9.57 45.63 5.50
CA SER A 170 -10.61 46.69 5.53
C SER A 170 -11.43 46.86 4.23
N ALA A 171 -12.60 46.19 4.17
CA ALA A 171 -13.86 46.76 3.70
C ALA A 171 -15.06 45.79 3.92
N ARG A 172 -15.98 46.22 4.79
CA ARG A 172 -17.46 46.10 4.77
C ARG A 172 -18.09 44.95 3.95
N GLN A 173 -18.90 44.10 4.60
CA GLN A 173 -20.36 44.25 4.62
C GLN A 173 -21.04 43.26 5.58
N SER A 174 -22.06 43.78 6.23
CA SER A 174 -22.92 43.19 7.25
C SER A 174 -23.92 42.21 6.65
N THR A 175 -24.00 40.98 7.17
CA THR A 175 -25.26 40.23 7.22
C THR A 175 -25.28 39.39 8.49
N ALA A 176 -26.34 39.54 9.28
CA ALA A 176 -26.55 38.84 10.54
C ALA A 176 -26.97 37.38 10.29
N GLU A 177 -26.25 36.44 10.90
CA GLU A 177 -26.66 35.04 11.02
C GLU A 177 -27.11 34.72 12.46
N PRO A 178 -28.13 33.85 12.64
CA PRO A 178 -28.64 33.45 13.95
C PRO A 178 -27.74 32.42 14.65
N PRO A 179 -27.81 32.30 16.00
CA PRO A 179 -26.91 31.46 16.78
C PRO A 179 -27.20 29.96 16.58
N ILE A 180 -26.17 29.24 16.11
CA ILE A 180 -26.15 27.78 16.05
C ILE A 180 -25.78 27.24 17.44
N ASN A 181 -26.66 26.40 17.96
CA ASN A 181 -26.56 25.73 19.24
C ASN A 181 -25.55 24.58 19.14
N GLU A 182 -24.31 24.81 19.59
CA GLU A 182 -23.26 23.78 19.64
C GLU A 182 -23.56 22.76 20.76
N ARG A 183 -23.98 21.55 20.37
CA ARG A 183 -23.91 20.38 21.24
C ARG A 183 -22.49 19.81 21.20
N PRO A 184 -21.78 19.69 22.35
CA PRO A 184 -20.51 18.99 22.42
C PRO A 184 -20.77 17.48 22.31
N GLY A 185 -20.64 16.96 21.10
CA GLY A 185 -20.70 15.54 20.79
C GLY A 185 -19.40 14.85 21.20
N HIS A 186 -19.52 13.99 22.20
CA HIS A 186 -18.49 13.19 22.83
C HIS A 186 -17.91 12.15 21.84
N PHE A 187 -16.84 12.48 21.11
CA PHE A 187 -16.07 11.51 20.33
C PHE A 187 -14.97 10.90 21.22
N ILE A 188 -15.29 9.79 21.88
CA ILE A 188 -14.36 9.05 22.75
C ILE A 188 -13.67 7.91 22.00
N LYS A 189 -12.37 8.08 21.76
CA LYS A 189 -11.26 7.16 22.05
C LYS A 189 -11.45 5.65 21.77
N GLN A 190 -11.80 5.23 20.55
CA GLN A 190 -11.74 3.80 20.16
C GLN A 190 -10.58 3.43 19.22
N GLU A 191 -9.88 4.39 18.63
CA GLU A 191 -8.84 4.10 17.62
C GLU A 191 -7.51 3.59 18.20
N THR A 192 -7.23 3.83 19.49
CA THR A 192 -5.94 3.41 20.08
C THR A 192 -5.82 1.90 20.34
N GLY A 193 -6.94 1.17 20.38
CA GLY A 193 -6.93 -0.28 20.65
C GLY A 193 -6.42 -1.12 19.48
N ILE A 194 -6.73 -0.71 18.25
CA ILE A 194 -6.44 -1.49 17.04
C ILE A 194 -4.94 -1.43 16.72
N ALA A 195 -4.32 -0.25 16.81
CA ALA A 195 -2.88 -0.08 16.60
C ALA A 195 -2.05 -0.91 17.60
N ALA A 196 -2.43 -0.90 18.88
CA ALA A 196 -1.74 -1.66 19.93
C ALA A 196 -1.89 -3.19 19.78
N GLU A 197 -2.95 -3.66 19.12
CA GLU A 197 -3.14 -5.09 18.84
C GLU A 197 -2.34 -5.53 17.60
N GLN A 198 -2.30 -4.71 16.55
CA GLN A 198 -1.45 -4.96 15.39
C GLN A 198 0.04 -5.00 15.77
N GLU A 199 0.49 -4.05 16.60
CA GLU A 199 1.88 -4.02 17.08
C GLU A 199 2.25 -5.27 17.90
N ARG A 200 1.35 -5.72 18.78
CA ARG A 200 1.54 -6.98 19.52
C ARG A 200 1.63 -8.19 18.60
N ARG A 201 0.82 -8.23 17.55
CA ARG A 201 0.85 -9.32 16.56
C ARG A 201 2.14 -9.32 15.74
N ILE A 202 2.63 -8.14 15.34
CA ILE A 202 3.91 -7.99 14.64
C ILE A 202 5.06 -8.50 15.52
N ASN A 203 5.10 -8.10 16.79
CA ASN A 203 6.14 -8.53 17.72
C ASN A 203 6.09 -10.05 18.00
N ALA A 204 4.90 -10.63 18.08
CA ALA A 204 4.74 -12.08 18.24
C ALA A 204 5.24 -12.85 17.02
N LEU A 205 4.90 -12.40 15.81
CA LEU A 205 5.38 -13.01 14.56
C LEU A 205 6.89 -12.88 14.42
N GLN A 206 7.47 -11.74 14.79
CA GLN A 206 8.93 -11.57 14.78
C GLN A 206 9.62 -12.58 15.71
N THR A 207 9.08 -12.79 16.91
CA THR A 207 9.61 -13.78 17.86
C THR A 207 9.56 -15.20 17.29
N GLU A 208 8.50 -15.55 16.55
CA GLU A 208 8.37 -16.86 15.91
C GLU A 208 9.37 -17.03 14.76
N VAL A 209 9.59 -15.99 13.96
CA VAL A 209 10.62 -15.98 12.90
C VAL A 209 12.01 -16.22 13.49
N ASP A 210 12.38 -15.47 14.53
CA ASP A 210 13.70 -15.61 15.18
C ASP A 210 13.90 -17.03 15.77
N ALA A 211 12.84 -17.62 16.32
CA ALA A 211 12.87 -18.98 16.83
C ALA A 211 13.07 -20.03 15.72
N LEU A 212 12.43 -19.85 14.56
CA LEU A 212 12.59 -20.72 13.40
C LEU A 212 13.98 -20.60 12.76
N GLU A 213 14.54 -19.39 12.71
CA GLU A 213 15.92 -19.16 12.24
C GLU A 213 16.94 -19.88 13.12
N MET A 214 16.76 -19.84 14.45
CA MET A 214 17.60 -20.57 15.38
C MET A 214 17.51 -22.10 15.18
N GLN A 215 16.31 -22.64 14.97
CA GLN A 215 16.11 -24.06 14.66
C GLN A 215 16.78 -24.46 13.33
N LEU A 216 16.69 -23.60 12.31
CA LEU A 216 17.33 -23.83 11.02
C LEU A 216 18.86 -23.85 11.17
N ALA A 217 19.43 -22.93 11.93
CA ALA A 217 20.86 -22.88 12.21
C ALA A 217 21.36 -24.15 12.93
N ASP A 218 20.61 -24.64 13.93
CA ASP A 218 20.94 -25.88 14.64
C ASP A 218 20.87 -27.10 13.72
N LYS A 219 19.84 -27.18 12.87
CA LYS A 219 19.72 -28.25 11.86
C LYS A 219 20.85 -28.21 10.85
N GLN A 220 21.28 -27.01 10.45
CA GLN A 220 22.42 -26.86 9.54
C GLN A 220 23.72 -27.37 10.18
N ARG A 221 23.97 -27.05 11.46
CA ARG A 221 25.12 -27.60 12.21
C ARG A 221 25.07 -29.13 12.31
N GLU A 222 23.89 -29.71 12.55
CA GLU A 222 23.70 -31.17 12.58
C GLU A 222 24.07 -31.82 11.23
N ILE A 223 23.62 -31.24 10.12
CA ILE A 223 23.95 -31.70 8.76
C ILE A 223 25.46 -31.66 8.52
N ASP A 224 26.12 -30.58 8.92
CA ASP A 224 27.56 -30.42 8.69
C ASP A 224 28.39 -31.38 9.53
N LEU A 225 27.98 -31.68 10.77
CA LEU A 225 28.59 -32.74 11.58
C LEU A 225 28.47 -34.12 10.92
N LEU A 226 27.30 -34.45 10.36
CA LEU A 226 27.08 -35.71 9.65
C LEU A 226 27.93 -35.81 8.38
N ARG A 227 28.13 -34.68 7.67
CA ARG A 227 29.02 -34.62 6.50
C ARG A 227 30.47 -34.84 6.89
N THR A 228 30.96 -34.21 7.95
CA THR A 228 32.33 -34.39 8.43
C THR A 228 32.59 -35.83 8.89
N ALA A 229 31.62 -36.46 9.58
CA ALA A 229 31.72 -37.86 10.01
C ALA A 229 31.81 -38.83 8.82
N ARG A 230 31.06 -38.59 7.73
CA ARG A 230 31.11 -39.43 6.52
C ARG A 230 32.38 -39.28 5.70
N SER A 231 33.04 -38.12 5.78
CA SER A 231 34.25 -37.82 4.99
C SER A 231 35.54 -38.32 5.64
N SER A 232 35.49 -38.93 6.84
CA SER A 232 36.69 -39.56 7.44
C SER A 232 36.97 -40.91 6.77
N PRO A 233 38.08 -41.06 6.03
CA PRO A 233 38.44 -42.33 5.40
C PRO A 233 38.82 -43.37 6.46
N ASN A 234 38.25 -44.57 6.34
CA ASN A 234 38.74 -45.78 7.01
C ASN A 234 40.07 -46.23 6.43
#